data_AF-A0A7C9VXM4-F1
#
_entry.id   AF-A0A7C9VXM4-F1
#
_cell.length_a   1.000
_cell.length_b   1.000
_cell.length_c   1.000
_cell.angle_alpha   90.00
_cell.angle_beta   90.00
_cell.angle_gamma   90.00
#
_symmetry.space_group_name_H-M   'P 1'
#
loop_
_entity.id
_entity.type
_entity.pdbx_description
1 polymer ?
#
loop_
_entity_poly.entity_id
_entity_poly.type
_entity_poly.pdbx_seq_one_letter_code
_entity_poly.pdbx_strand_id
1 'polypeptide(L)'
;MSDAAAIRAFPGLAALIAIRDAGWTFVHRDAVAGVPTQVDGYRAWPGGWIDAVRVRDEDDAMALRTDGDEPPGIVWERTGSLAHLVEDLLSLPAPGDRLAPRLVKATGPRLWTP
;
A
#
# COMPACT_ATOMS: atom_id res chain seq x y z
N MET A 1 -17.28 -3.31 -20.10
CA MET A 1 -17.48 -4.35 -19.07
C MET A 1 -17.75 -3.63 -17.76
N SER A 2 -18.76 -4.01 -16.97
CA SER A 2 -19.05 -3.36 -15.68
C SER A 2 -18.28 -4.02 -14.54
N ASP A 3 -18.05 -3.29 -13.44
CA ASP A 3 -17.39 -3.81 -12.24
C ASP A 3 -18.06 -5.09 -11.71
N ALA A 4 -19.40 -5.12 -11.68
CA ALA A 4 -20.15 -6.32 -11.28
C ALA A 4 -19.96 -7.52 -12.23
N ALA A 5 -19.70 -7.29 -13.52
CA ALA A 5 -19.36 -8.36 -14.46
C ALA A 5 -17.92 -8.84 -14.24
N ALA A 6 -16.98 -7.94 -13.97
CA ALA A 6 -15.59 -8.27 -13.68
C ALA A 6 -15.46 -9.06 -12.36
N ILE A 7 -16.13 -8.65 -11.29
CA ILE A 7 -16.14 -9.35 -9.99
C ILE A 7 -16.71 -10.76 -10.13
N ARG A 8 -17.77 -10.94 -10.91
CA ARG A 8 -18.34 -12.28 -11.14
C ARG A 8 -17.37 -13.22 -11.85
N ALA A 9 -16.52 -12.70 -12.72
CA ALA A 9 -15.47 -13.47 -13.38
C ALA A 9 -14.23 -13.67 -12.48
N PHE A 10 -13.91 -12.67 -11.65
CA PHE A 10 -12.72 -12.62 -10.80
C PHE A 10 -13.08 -12.00 -9.44
N PRO A 11 -13.53 -12.81 -8.46
CA PRO A 11 -14.00 -12.31 -7.17
C PRO A 11 -12.99 -11.43 -6.42
N GLY A 12 -11.69 -11.73 -6.55
CA GLY A 12 -10.61 -10.94 -5.94
C GLY A 12 -10.56 -9.46 -6.38
N LEU A 13 -11.16 -9.11 -7.54
CA LEU A 13 -11.25 -7.71 -7.99
C LEU A 13 -12.11 -6.84 -7.08
N ALA A 14 -13.00 -7.42 -6.27
CA ALA A 14 -13.79 -6.66 -5.31
C ALA A 14 -12.90 -5.90 -4.31
N ALA A 15 -11.78 -6.50 -3.88
CA ALA A 15 -10.83 -5.87 -2.97
C ALA A 15 -10.11 -4.67 -3.63
N LEU A 16 -9.74 -4.80 -4.90
CA LEU A 16 -9.11 -3.71 -5.66
C LEU A 16 -10.07 -2.54 -5.91
N ILE A 17 -11.34 -2.83 -6.18
CA ILE A 17 -12.38 -1.81 -6.32
C ILE A 17 -12.59 -1.08 -5.00
N ALA A 18 -12.61 -1.79 -3.87
CA ALA A 18 -12.77 -1.16 -2.56
C ALA A 18 -11.67 -0.14 -2.26
N ILE A 19 -10.40 -0.47 -2.55
CA ILE A 19 -9.31 0.49 -2.32
C ILE A 19 -9.28 1.60 -3.39
N ARG A 20 -9.66 1.33 -4.64
CA ARG A 20 -9.82 2.38 -5.67
C ARG A 20 -10.78 3.47 -5.17
N ASP A 21 -11.93 3.06 -4.64
CA ASP A 21 -12.97 3.98 -4.16
C ASP A 21 -12.53 4.72 -2.88
N ALA A 22 -11.49 4.22 -2.18
CA ALA A 22 -10.83 4.90 -1.06
C ALA A 22 -9.73 5.91 -1.48
N GLY A 23 -9.63 6.24 -2.77
CA GLY A 23 -8.72 7.25 -3.30
C GLY A 23 -7.36 6.71 -3.77
N TRP A 24 -7.27 5.40 -4.00
CA TRP A 24 -6.05 4.79 -4.55
C TRP A 24 -5.96 4.98 -6.06
N THR A 25 -4.74 5.22 -6.54
CA THR A 25 -4.38 5.23 -7.95
C THR A 25 -3.66 3.94 -8.29
N PHE A 26 -4.14 3.21 -9.30
CA PHE A 26 -3.49 2.01 -9.80
C PHE A 26 -2.67 2.31 -11.05
N VAL A 27 -1.48 1.72 -11.12
CA VAL A 27 -0.58 1.78 -12.25
C VAL A 27 -0.22 0.36 -12.67
N HIS A 28 -0.31 0.09 -13.97
CA HIS A 28 0.13 -1.19 -14.53
C HIS A 28 1.58 -0.99 -14.96
N ARG A 29 2.51 -1.65 -14.28
CA ARG A 29 3.94 -1.48 -14.57
C ARG A 29 4.53 -2.61 -15.40
N ASP A 30 4.05 -3.84 -15.23
CA ASP A 30 4.66 -5.01 -15.88
C ASP A 30 3.65 -5.81 -16.70
N ALA A 31 4.03 -6.13 -17.93
CA ALA A 31 3.29 -7.04 -18.80
C ALA A 31 4.25 -7.96 -19.57
N VAL A 32 3.89 -9.24 -19.66
CA VAL A 32 4.59 -10.24 -20.48
C VAL A 32 3.68 -10.60 -21.65
N ALA A 33 4.16 -10.40 -22.88
CA ALA A 33 3.38 -10.58 -24.10
C ALA A 33 2.02 -9.81 -24.10
N GLY A 34 1.97 -8.64 -23.44
CA GLY A 34 0.76 -7.83 -23.33
C GLY A 34 -0.22 -8.27 -22.23
N VAL A 35 0.12 -9.31 -21.46
CA VAL A 35 -0.64 -9.74 -20.28
C VAL A 35 -0.04 -9.10 -19.03
N PRO A 36 -0.78 -8.29 -18.26
CA PRO A 36 -0.29 -7.73 -17.00
C PRO A 36 0.14 -8.84 -16.04
N THR A 37 1.37 -8.78 -15.53
CA THR A 37 1.89 -9.73 -14.54
C THR A 37 1.90 -9.17 -13.13
N GLN A 38 1.68 -7.86 -12.99
CA GLN A 38 1.66 -7.16 -11.73
C GLN A 38 0.80 -5.90 -11.84
N VAL A 39 0.04 -5.64 -10.80
CA VAL A 39 -0.69 -4.39 -10.58
C VAL A 39 -0.09 -3.71 -9.38
N ASP A 40 0.38 -2.48 -9.55
CA ASP A 40 0.79 -1.64 -8.45
C ASP A 40 -0.26 -0.58 -8.19
N GLY A 41 -0.39 -0.15 -6.95
CA GLY A 41 -1.25 0.95 -6.56
C GLY A 41 -0.60 1.80 -5.51
N TYR A 42 -1.02 3.05 -5.41
CA TYR A 42 -0.62 3.92 -4.33
C TYR A 42 -1.73 4.88 -3.92
N ARG A 43 -1.66 5.35 -2.68
CA ARG A 43 -2.44 6.47 -2.17
C ARG A 43 -1.50 7.47 -1.55
N ALA A 44 -1.49 8.68 -2.10
CA ALA A 44 -0.75 9.79 -1.54
C ALA A 44 -1.59 10.50 -0.47
N TRP A 45 -0.93 10.89 0.60
CA TRP A 45 -1.51 11.63 1.72
C TRP A 45 -0.81 12.99 1.89
N PRO A 46 -1.43 13.96 2.57
CA PRO A 46 -0.76 15.20 2.94
C PRO A 46 0.55 14.95 3.72
N GLY A 47 1.54 15.82 3.53
CA GLY A 47 2.82 15.72 4.23
C GLY A 47 3.76 14.64 3.70
N GLY A 48 3.54 14.13 2.48
CA GLY A 48 4.47 13.23 1.78
C GLY A 48 4.30 11.75 2.11
N TRP A 49 3.33 11.38 2.93
CA TRP A 49 3.04 9.98 3.27
C TRP A 49 2.45 9.23 2.08
N ILE A 50 2.86 7.98 1.90
CA ILE A 50 2.43 7.14 0.78
C ILE A 50 2.05 5.76 1.31
N ASP A 51 0.85 5.31 0.96
CA ASP A 51 0.52 3.88 0.98
C ASP A 51 0.78 3.31 -0.40
N ALA A 52 1.39 2.14 -0.48
CA ALA A 52 1.66 1.46 -1.74
C ALA A 52 1.25 -0.02 -1.63
N VAL A 53 0.78 -0.56 -2.74
CA VAL A 53 0.45 -1.98 -2.90
C VAL A 53 1.07 -2.50 -4.19
N ARG A 54 1.52 -3.75 -4.15
CA ARG A 54 1.90 -4.58 -5.29
C ARG A 54 1.05 -5.84 -5.23
N VAL A 55 0.46 -6.22 -6.36
CA VAL A 55 -0.34 -7.43 -6.50
C VAL A 55 0.17 -8.20 -7.70
N ARG A 56 0.65 -9.42 -7.51
CA ARG A 56 1.00 -10.33 -8.61
C ARG A 56 -0.15 -11.29 -8.89
N ASP A 57 -0.72 -11.84 -7.82
CA ASP A 57 -1.94 -12.64 -7.85
C ASP A 57 -2.73 -12.47 -6.53
N GLU A 58 -3.76 -13.29 -6.32
CA GLU A 58 -4.62 -13.20 -5.15
C GLU A 58 -3.96 -13.62 -3.83
N ASP A 59 -2.88 -14.39 -3.89
CA ASP A 59 -2.14 -14.93 -2.75
C ASP A 59 -0.74 -14.32 -2.58
N ASP A 60 -0.19 -13.68 -3.62
CA ASP A 60 1.06 -12.90 -3.61
C ASP A 60 0.80 -11.41 -3.82
N ALA A 61 0.55 -10.73 -2.70
CA ALA A 61 0.50 -9.27 -2.61
C ALA A 61 1.40 -8.74 -1.48
N MET A 62 1.82 -7.48 -1.63
CA MET A 62 2.60 -6.73 -0.66
C MET A 62 2.07 -5.31 -0.55
N ALA A 63 2.06 -4.76 0.66
CA ALA A 63 1.78 -3.34 0.87
C ALA A 63 2.67 -2.77 1.97
N LEU A 64 2.84 -1.45 1.86
CA LEU A 64 3.62 -0.67 2.79
C LEU A 64 3.01 0.71 2.96
N ARG A 65 3.37 1.36 4.08
CA ARG A 65 3.21 2.78 4.29
C ARG A 65 4.58 3.39 4.57
N THR A 66 4.88 4.49 3.88
CA THR A 66 6.03 5.34 4.20
C THR A 66 5.62 6.64 4.85
N ASP A 67 6.47 7.17 5.72
CA ASP A 67 6.41 8.56 6.14
C ASP A 67 6.87 9.50 5.00
N GLY A 68 6.73 10.82 5.22
CA GLY A 68 7.14 11.85 4.27
C GLY A 68 8.53 12.43 4.54
N ASP A 69 9.36 11.77 5.35
CA ASP A 69 10.73 12.21 5.57
C ASP A 69 11.61 11.94 4.33
N GLU A 70 12.79 12.54 4.29
CA GLU A 70 13.79 12.31 3.23
C GLU A 70 15.08 11.77 3.85
N PRO A 71 15.46 10.50 3.59
CA PRO A 71 14.70 9.50 2.82
C PRO A 71 13.46 8.98 3.57
N PRO A 72 12.43 8.51 2.84
CA PRO A 72 11.19 8.03 3.45
C PRO A 72 11.42 6.75 4.25
N GLY A 73 10.89 6.72 5.48
CA GLY A 73 10.91 5.57 6.36
C GLY A 73 9.68 4.70 6.17
N ILE A 74 9.86 3.37 6.11
CA ILE A 74 8.74 2.41 6.15
C ILE A 74 8.23 2.33 7.60
N VAL A 75 6.95 2.67 7.81
CA VAL A 75 6.32 2.64 9.14
C VAL A 75 5.44 1.41 9.34
N TRP A 76 5.05 0.76 8.25
CA TRP A 76 4.21 -0.42 8.23
C TRP A 76 4.44 -1.17 6.92
N GLU A 77 4.47 -2.51 6.98
CA GLU A 77 4.64 -3.39 5.84
C GLU A 77 3.95 -4.73 6.12
N ARG A 78 3.30 -5.30 5.09
CA ARG A 78 2.72 -6.64 5.09
C ARG A 78 2.85 -7.31 3.72
N THR A 79 2.88 -8.64 3.76
CA THR A 79 2.75 -9.52 2.61
C THR A 79 1.67 -10.56 2.89
N GLY A 80 1.03 -11.08 1.84
CA GLY A 80 0.03 -12.13 1.95
C GLY A 80 -1.04 -12.04 0.87
N SER A 81 -2.22 -12.61 1.16
CA SER A 81 -3.33 -12.57 0.21
C SER A 81 -3.88 -11.15 0.05
N LEU A 82 -4.34 -10.86 -1.16
CA LEU A 82 -4.89 -9.56 -1.54
C LEU A 82 -6.05 -9.14 -0.62
N ALA A 83 -6.92 -10.09 -0.26
CA ALA A 83 -8.09 -9.80 0.57
C ALA A 83 -7.71 -9.31 1.97
N HIS A 84 -6.84 -10.04 2.68
CA HIS A 84 -6.37 -9.64 4.02
C HIS A 84 -5.57 -8.35 3.97
N LEU A 85 -4.75 -8.17 2.93
CA LEU A 85 -3.90 -7.01 2.80
C LEU A 85 -4.70 -5.72 2.51
N VAL A 86 -5.78 -5.84 1.74
CA VAL A 86 -6.75 -4.74 1.55
C VAL A 86 -7.49 -4.41 2.84
N GLU A 87 -7.92 -5.42 3.61
CA GLU A 87 -8.54 -5.21 4.92
C GLU A 87 -7.59 -4.45 5.86
N ASP A 88 -6.34 -4.93 5.96
CA ASP A 88 -5.29 -4.30 6.75
C ASP A 88 -5.06 -2.84 6.35
N LEU A 89 -4.91 -2.55 5.05
CA LEU A 89 -4.71 -1.20 4.52
C LEU A 89 -5.88 -0.27 4.83
N LEU A 90 -7.12 -0.75 4.68
CA LEU A 90 -8.31 0.05 4.96
C LEU A 90 -8.53 0.26 6.46
N SER A 91 -7.98 -0.63 7.30
CA SER A 91 -8.01 -0.49 8.77
C SER A 91 -6.96 0.49 9.31
N LEU A 92 -5.96 0.86 8.52
CA LEU A 92 -4.92 1.80 8.95
C LEU A 92 -5.52 3.18 9.23
N PRO A 93 -5.32 3.74 10.44
CA PRO A 93 -5.67 5.13 10.73
C PRO A 93 -4.98 6.08 9.75
N ALA A 94 -5.54 7.25 9.49
CA ALA A 94 -4.90 8.21 8.60
C ALA A 94 -3.55 8.68 9.20
N PRO A 95 -2.54 8.99 8.38
CA PRO A 95 -1.31 9.59 8.88
C PRO A 95 -1.59 10.81 9.78
N GLY A 96 -0.93 10.87 10.95
CA GLY A 96 -1.16 11.90 11.96
C GLY A 96 -2.24 11.56 13.00
N ASP A 97 -3.07 10.54 12.77
CA ASP A 97 -3.97 10.03 13.80
C ASP A 97 -3.17 9.44 14.97
N ARG A 98 -3.73 9.53 16.19
CA ARG A 98 -3.08 9.07 17.42
C ARG A 98 -2.63 7.60 17.37
N LEU A 99 -3.31 6.78 16.59
CA LEU A 99 -3.06 5.33 16.47
C LEU A 99 -2.38 4.96 15.14
N ALA A 100 -2.01 5.94 14.31
CA ALA A 100 -1.30 5.66 13.07
C ALA A 100 0.10 5.08 13.36
N PRO A 101 0.54 4.07 12.60
CA PRO A 101 1.93 3.60 12.66
C PRO A 101 2.91 4.75 12.41
N ARG A 102 3.99 4.78 13.19
CA ARG A 102 5.04 5.80 13.09
C ARG A 102 6.40 5.17 13.32
N LEU A 103 7.42 5.70 12.65
CA LEU A 103 8.78 5.30 12.92
C LEU A 103 9.26 5.92 14.24
N VAL A 104 9.73 5.09 15.17
CA VAL A 104 10.34 5.58 16.41
C VAL A 104 11.83 5.78 16.15
N LYS A 105 12.23 7.04 15.91
CA LYS A 105 13.64 7.41 15.71
C LYS A 105 14.28 7.70 17.07
N ALA A 106 15.18 6.85 17.52
CA ALA A 106 15.97 7.10 18.72
C ALA A 106 17.14 8.04 18.42
N THR A 107 17.29 9.10 19.20
CA THR A 107 18.52 9.91 19.22
C THR A 107 19.52 9.33 20.21
N GLY A 108 20.69 8.92 19.73
CA GLY A 108 21.82 8.54 20.58
C GLY A 108 22.52 9.76 21.21
N PRO A 109 23.29 9.56 22.30
CA PRO A 109 24.14 10.63 22.83
C PRO A 109 25.11 11.11 21.76
N ARG A 110 25.37 12.42 21.71
CA ARG A 110 26.40 12.97 20.83
C ARG A 110 27.73 12.32 21.21
N LEU A 111 28.38 11.66 20.23
CA LEU A 111 29.71 11.11 20.44
C LEU A 111 30.62 12.26 20.87
N TRP A 112 31.28 12.13 22.02
CA TRP A 112 32.30 13.09 22.40
C TRP A 112 33.44 12.99 21.38
N THR A 113 33.69 14.07 20.65
CA THR A 113 34.88 14.23 19.80
C THR A 113 35.89 15.09 20.56
N PRO A 114 37.11 14.57 20.83
CA PRO A 114 38.20 15.29 21.50
C PRO A 114 38.63 16.58 20.79
#